data_AF-A0A1Y5JWJ0-F1
#
_entry.id   AF-A0A1Y5JWJ0-F1
#
_cell.length_a   1.000
_cell.length_b   1.000
_cell.length_c   1.000
_cell.angle_alpha   90.00
_cell.angle_beta   90.00
_cell.angle_gamma   90.00
#
_symmetry.space_group_name_H-M   'P 1'
#
loop_
_entity.id
_entity.type
_entity.pdbx_description
1 polymer ?
#
loop_
_entity_poly.entity_id
_entity_poly.type
_entity_poly.pdbx_seq_one_letter_code
_entity_poly.pdbx_strand_id
1 'polypeptide(L)'
;MKKLLLSSVLAALSFNTHASVVEMHTSLGTITINLFDQQTPKTVENFLNYVVNDSYNETVIHRSVDDFVIQGGGFTFTESFEAIEAQPAVINEPVLSNVKGTIAMAKLGTDANSATSQWFFNLKDNSANLDVQNGGFTVFGQITEDSYEVLNAIAELVHCDTKFGTTPVVNITTEQCANADTVITSANLVSINSAVVLDDDPNSSVNLSPTENTLIDEDTTSEPIDIDSSGSMGWFALPVILLAMKRRRKL
;
A
#
# COMPACT_ATOMS: atom_id res chain seq x y z
N MET A 1 -57.27 -27.30 2.47
CA MET A 1 -56.33 -26.96 1.37
C MET A 1 -56.43 -25.47 1.10
N LYS A 2 -55.30 -24.85 0.71
CA LYS A 2 -55.08 -23.42 0.40
C LYS A 2 -54.63 -22.54 1.58
N LYS A 3 -53.31 -22.62 1.81
CA LYS A 3 -52.47 -21.56 2.38
C LYS A 3 -52.44 -20.40 1.38
N LEU A 4 -52.50 -19.15 1.83
CA LEU A 4 -52.06 -18.00 1.05
C LEU A 4 -51.12 -17.18 1.93
N LEU A 5 -49.88 -17.12 1.47
CA LEU A 5 -48.70 -16.62 2.16
C LEU A 5 -48.71 -15.09 2.20
N LEU A 6 -48.33 -14.54 3.35
CA LEU A 6 -47.79 -13.20 3.48
C LEU A 6 -46.46 -13.15 2.71
N SER A 7 -46.38 -12.39 1.62
CA SER A 7 -45.10 -12.01 1.02
C SER A 7 -44.57 -10.79 1.75
N SER A 8 -43.63 -11.02 2.67
CA SER A 8 -42.76 -9.99 3.22
C SER A 8 -41.73 -9.61 2.15
N VAL A 9 -41.82 -8.40 1.61
CA VAL A 9 -40.77 -7.82 0.76
C VAL A 9 -39.61 -7.47 1.68
N LEU A 10 -38.54 -8.26 1.62
CA LEU A 10 -37.27 -7.95 2.27
C LEU A 10 -36.56 -6.93 1.37
N ALA A 11 -36.53 -5.66 1.78
CA ALA A 11 -35.72 -4.65 1.12
C ALA A 11 -34.24 -4.99 1.38
N ALA A 12 -33.54 -5.45 0.35
CA ALA A 12 -32.09 -5.50 0.36
C ALA A 12 -31.59 -4.05 0.21
N LEU A 13 -31.16 -3.44 1.31
CA LEU A 13 -30.32 -2.25 1.26
C LEU A 13 -28.94 -2.70 0.82
N SER A 14 -28.70 -2.71 -0.50
CA SER A 14 -27.35 -2.76 -1.04
C SER A 14 -26.89 -1.32 -1.23
N PHE A 15 -26.26 -0.76 -0.20
CA PHE A 15 -25.43 0.42 -0.35
C PHE A 15 -24.09 0.09 0.28
N ASN A 16 -23.06 0.03 -0.55
CA ASN A 16 -21.69 0.40 -0.22
C ASN A 16 -21.02 0.68 -1.56
N THR A 17 -21.35 1.85 -2.11
CA THR A 17 -20.46 2.54 -3.04
C THR A 17 -19.64 3.45 -2.15
N HIS A 18 -18.38 3.13 -1.94
CA HIS A 18 -17.45 4.08 -1.33
C HIS A 18 -16.82 4.88 -2.49
N ALA A 19 -16.44 6.13 -2.26
CA ALA A 19 -15.38 6.89 -2.96
C ALA A 19 -14.85 7.84 -1.92
N SER A 20 -13.92 7.33 -1.14
CA SER A 20 -13.65 7.94 0.15
C SER A 20 -12.40 8.80 0.08
N VAL A 21 -12.46 9.99 0.65
CA VAL A 21 -11.25 10.78 0.91
C VAL A 21 -10.74 10.39 2.29
N VAL A 22 -9.48 9.98 2.36
CA VAL A 22 -8.82 9.64 3.63
C VAL A 22 -7.72 10.65 3.93
N GLU A 23 -7.73 11.20 5.14
CA GLU A 23 -6.60 11.95 5.69
C GLU A 23 -5.75 11.03 6.56
N MET A 24 -4.48 10.89 6.19
CA MET A 24 -3.47 10.21 6.98
C MET A 24 -2.59 11.25 7.66
N HIS A 25 -2.77 11.41 8.96
CA HIS A 25 -1.97 12.33 9.77
C HIS A 25 -0.66 11.65 10.17
N THR A 26 0.44 12.16 9.66
CA THR A 26 1.79 11.71 10.01
C THR A 26 2.48 12.71 10.92
N SER A 27 3.54 12.28 11.60
CA SER A 27 4.42 13.17 12.37
C SER A 27 5.08 14.29 11.55
N LEU A 28 5.05 14.23 10.21
CA LEU A 28 5.60 15.24 9.30
C LEU A 28 4.54 16.03 8.54
N GLY A 29 3.25 15.76 8.75
CA GLY A 29 2.16 16.44 8.07
C GLY A 29 1.03 15.49 7.65
N THR A 30 0.00 16.06 7.04
CA THR A 30 -1.19 15.30 6.59
C THR A 30 -1.06 14.92 5.12
N ILE A 31 -1.34 13.66 4.80
CA ILE A 31 -1.44 13.15 3.44
C ILE A 31 -2.92 12.90 3.16
N THR A 32 -3.49 13.62 2.19
CA THR A 32 -4.88 13.45 1.75
C THR A 32 -4.91 12.55 0.53
N ILE A 33 -5.72 11.49 0.59
CA ILE A 33 -5.81 10.43 -0.41
C ILE A 33 -7.23 10.38 -0.96
N ASN A 34 -7.38 10.56 -2.26
CA ASN A 34 -8.63 10.25 -2.97
C ASN A 34 -8.59 8.79 -3.40
N LEU A 35 -9.56 7.99 -2.98
CA LEU A 35 -9.60 6.56 -3.28
C LEU A 35 -10.34 6.27 -4.62
N PHE A 36 -9.97 5.16 -5.24
CA PHE A 36 -10.46 4.69 -6.54
C PHE A 36 -11.43 3.53 -6.39
N ASP A 37 -12.49 3.77 -5.65
CA ASP A 37 -13.40 2.74 -5.16
C ASP A 37 -14.23 2.09 -6.26
N GLN A 38 -14.45 2.78 -7.38
CA GLN A 38 -15.16 2.20 -8.54
C GLN A 38 -14.24 1.27 -9.34
N GLN A 39 -12.96 1.62 -9.44
CA GLN A 39 -11.96 0.87 -10.21
C GLN A 39 -11.38 -0.31 -9.42
N THR A 40 -11.21 -0.14 -8.10
CA THR A 40 -10.55 -1.11 -7.20
C THR A 40 -11.34 -1.35 -5.90
N PRO A 41 -12.62 -1.74 -6.00
CA PRO A 41 -13.55 -1.77 -4.87
C PRO A 41 -13.09 -2.67 -3.71
N LYS A 42 -12.49 -3.84 -3.99
CA LYS A 42 -12.10 -4.78 -2.93
C LYS A 42 -10.88 -4.26 -2.19
N THR A 43 -9.94 -3.67 -2.92
CA THR A 43 -8.75 -3.09 -2.29
C THR A 43 -9.09 -1.87 -1.45
N VAL A 44 -9.99 -1.00 -1.93
CA VAL A 44 -10.46 0.15 -1.15
C VAL A 44 -11.23 -0.32 0.09
N GLU A 45 -12.15 -1.28 -0.03
CA GLU A 45 -12.84 -1.86 1.12
C GLU A 45 -11.85 -2.42 2.16
N ASN A 46 -10.83 -3.15 1.71
CA ASN A 46 -9.77 -3.65 2.58
C ASN A 46 -9.03 -2.51 3.29
N PHE A 47 -8.59 -1.46 2.58
CA PHE A 47 -7.87 -0.33 3.17
C PHE A 47 -8.74 0.42 4.19
N LEU A 48 -9.99 0.72 3.84
CA LEU A 48 -10.94 1.40 4.72
C LEU A 48 -11.24 0.58 5.98
N ASN A 49 -11.27 -0.76 5.89
CA ASN A 49 -11.40 -1.60 7.08
C ASN A 49 -10.25 -1.41 8.07
N TYR A 50 -9.00 -1.20 7.61
CA TYR A 50 -7.90 -0.85 8.52
C TYR A 50 -8.02 0.57 9.08
N VAL A 51 -8.50 1.53 8.28
CA VAL A 51 -8.75 2.93 8.70
C VAL A 51 -9.82 2.98 9.79
N VAL A 52 -10.99 2.40 9.56
CA VAL A 52 -12.15 2.44 10.49
C VAL A 52 -11.88 1.69 11.79
N ASN A 53 -11.02 0.67 11.76
CA ASN A 53 -10.61 -0.07 12.97
C ASN A 53 -9.39 0.55 13.68
N ASP A 54 -8.95 1.75 13.28
CA ASP A 54 -7.78 2.43 13.85
C ASP A 54 -6.47 1.63 13.74
N SER A 55 -6.42 0.61 12.88
CA SER A 55 -5.30 -0.33 12.76
C SER A 55 -4.01 0.32 12.26
N TYR A 56 -4.13 1.47 11.57
CA TYR A 56 -2.98 2.26 11.11
C TYR A 56 -2.47 3.26 12.15
N ASN A 57 -3.20 3.46 13.25
CA ASN A 57 -2.77 4.40 14.29
C ASN A 57 -1.48 3.91 14.95
N GLU A 58 -0.55 4.83 15.15
CA GLU A 58 0.78 4.59 15.70
C GLU A 58 1.66 3.62 14.87
N THR A 59 1.24 3.29 13.65
CA THR A 59 2.12 2.59 12.70
C THR A 59 3.21 3.53 12.19
N VAL A 60 4.24 2.97 11.55
CA VAL A 60 5.39 3.73 11.05
C VAL A 60 5.64 3.51 9.57
N ILE A 61 6.24 4.51 8.94
CA ILE A 61 6.90 4.34 7.65
C ILE A 61 8.16 3.52 7.88
N HIS A 62 8.07 2.23 7.59
CA HIS A 62 9.15 1.27 7.86
C HIS A 62 10.10 1.12 6.68
N ARG A 63 9.74 1.64 5.49
CA ARG A 63 10.60 1.58 4.31
C ARG A 63 10.39 2.80 3.42
N SER A 64 11.49 3.37 2.91
CA SER A 64 11.50 4.39 1.86
C SER A 64 12.68 4.14 0.94
N VAL A 65 12.45 4.21 -0.36
CA VAL A 65 13.48 4.12 -1.39
C VAL A 65 13.35 5.30 -2.33
N ASP A 66 14.43 6.07 -2.41
CA ASP A 66 14.54 7.26 -3.25
C ASP A 66 14.16 6.95 -4.69
N ASP A 67 13.43 7.88 -5.31
CA ASP A 67 12.92 7.74 -6.68
C ASP A 67 12.21 6.41 -6.93
N PHE A 68 11.53 5.87 -5.91
CA PHE A 68 10.74 4.65 -6.05
C PHE A 68 9.47 4.72 -5.22
N VAL A 69 9.52 4.37 -3.94
CA VAL A 69 8.32 4.24 -3.10
C VAL A 69 8.57 4.55 -1.62
N ILE A 70 7.51 5.00 -0.93
CA ILE A 70 7.42 5.08 0.53
C ILE A 70 6.39 4.06 1.00
N GLN A 71 6.73 3.19 1.94
CA GLN A 71 5.91 2.05 2.34
C GLN A 71 5.61 2.06 3.85
N GLY A 72 4.32 1.82 4.17
CA GLY A 72 3.75 1.91 5.52
C GLY A 72 2.66 0.86 5.78
N GLY A 73 1.90 1.07 6.87
CA GLY A 73 0.72 0.26 7.19
C GLY A 73 0.98 -1.17 7.67
N GLY A 74 2.23 -1.54 7.95
CA GLY A 74 2.61 -2.91 8.33
C GLY A 74 2.99 -3.09 9.80
N PHE A 75 3.53 -2.04 10.43
CA PHE A 75 4.25 -2.20 11.70
C PHE A 75 4.05 -0.99 12.62
N THR A 76 3.93 -1.25 13.92
CA THR A 76 4.16 -0.29 14.99
C THR A 76 5.60 -0.40 15.49
N PHE A 77 6.04 0.54 16.32
CA PHE A 77 7.38 0.51 16.92
C PHE A 77 7.37 1.00 18.37
N THR A 78 7.77 0.13 19.29
CA THR A 78 8.06 0.50 20.69
C THR A 78 9.56 0.32 20.97
N GLU A 79 10.02 -0.92 21.06
CA GLU A 79 11.45 -1.28 21.14
C GLU A 79 11.93 -1.99 19.86
N SER A 80 11.00 -2.54 19.08
CA SER A 80 11.25 -3.20 17.82
C SER A 80 10.01 -3.08 16.93
N PHE A 81 10.17 -3.39 15.64
CA PHE A 81 9.04 -3.42 14.72
C PHE A 81 8.13 -4.62 14.97
N GLU A 82 6.87 -4.34 15.30
CA GLU A 82 5.82 -5.32 15.56
C GLU A 82 4.78 -5.25 14.46
N ALA A 83 4.45 -6.39 13.85
CA ALA A 83 3.46 -6.43 12.78
C ALA A 83 2.06 -6.16 13.35
N ILE A 84 1.28 -5.33 12.67
CA ILE A 84 -0.14 -5.17 13.00
C ILE A 84 -0.92 -6.44 12.63
N GLU A 85 -2.12 -6.60 13.20
CA GLU A 85 -2.98 -7.74 12.88
C GLU A 85 -3.45 -7.67 11.42
N ALA A 86 -2.99 -8.64 10.62
CA ALA A 86 -3.39 -8.75 9.23
C ALA A 86 -4.80 -9.37 9.10
N GLN A 87 -5.66 -8.68 8.37
CA GLN A 87 -6.93 -9.19 7.84
C GLN A 87 -6.67 -10.18 6.68
N PRO A 88 -7.71 -10.95 6.26
CA PRO A 88 -7.59 -11.85 5.10
C PRO A 88 -7.06 -11.12 3.86
N ALA A 89 -6.26 -11.84 3.07
CA ALA A 89 -5.67 -11.25 1.87
C ALA A 89 -6.75 -10.89 0.83
N VAL A 90 -6.52 -9.77 0.14
CA VAL A 90 -7.42 -9.25 -0.91
C VAL A 90 -6.98 -9.74 -2.29
N ILE A 91 -7.97 -9.96 -3.17
CA ILE A 91 -7.72 -10.28 -4.58
C ILE A 91 -7.10 -9.06 -5.27
N ASN A 92 -6.08 -9.27 -6.10
CA ASN A 92 -5.42 -8.21 -6.85
C ASN A 92 -6.36 -7.61 -7.91
N GLU A 93 -6.42 -6.28 -8.01
CA GLU A 93 -7.21 -5.48 -8.97
C GLU A 93 -6.28 -4.49 -9.73
N PRO A 94 -5.27 -4.97 -10.47
CA PRO A 94 -4.19 -4.15 -11.06
C PRO A 94 -4.62 -3.33 -12.29
N VAL A 95 -5.80 -2.70 -12.25
CA VAL A 95 -6.41 -1.97 -13.39
C VAL A 95 -5.83 -0.58 -13.61
N LEU A 96 -5.26 0.06 -12.58
CA LEU A 96 -4.65 1.38 -12.65
C LEU A 96 -3.12 1.32 -12.55
N SER A 97 -2.44 2.25 -13.22
CA SER A 97 -0.98 2.28 -13.37
C SER A 97 -0.26 2.92 -12.18
N ASN A 98 0.87 2.35 -11.79
CA ASN A 98 1.73 2.79 -10.68
C ASN A 98 2.57 4.03 -11.05
N VAL A 99 1.90 5.16 -11.26
CA VAL A 99 2.52 6.45 -11.57
C VAL A 99 2.71 7.31 -10.32
N LYS A 100 3.49 8.40 -10.43
CA LYS A 100 3.77 9.32 -9.32
C LYS A 100 2.49 9.80 -8.61
N GLY A 101 2.52 9.79 -7.28
CA GLY A 101 1.42 10.24 -6.41
C GLY A 101 0.31 9.23 -6.18
N THR A 102 0.37 8.05 -6.81
CA THR A 102 -0.58 6.98 -6.52
C THR A 102 -0.20 6.21 -5.26
N ILE A 103 -1.21 5.65 -4.58
CA ILE A 103 -1.03 4.66 -3.51
C ILE A 103 -1.43 3.27 -4.03
N ALA A 104 -0.63 2.26 -3.71
CA ALA A 104 -0.85 0.87 -4.12
C ALA A 104 -0.59 -0.12 -2.99
N MET A 105 -1.20 -1.31 -3.07
CA MET A 105 -1.06 -2.35 -2.05
C MET A 105 0.27 -3.09 -2.19
N ALA A 106 1.03 -3.21 -1.09
CA ALA A 106 2.18 -4.09 -1.04
C ALA A 106 1.72 -5.56 -0.91
N LYS A 107 2.47 -6.46 -1.55
CA LYS A 107 2.21 -7.90 -1.57
C LYS A 107 3.50 -8.71 -1.58
N LEU A 108 3.40 -9.99 -1.26
CA LEU A 108 4.52 -10.93 -1.38
C LEU A 108 4.89 -11.07 -2.86
N GLY A 109 6.19 -11.04 -3.18
CA GLY A 109 6.68 -11.16 -4.55
C GLY A 109 6.32 -12.47 -5.27
N THR A 110 5.87 -13.48 -4.53
CA THR A 110 5.51 -14.82 -5.04
C THR A 110 4.01 -15.06 -5.14
N ASP A 111 3.18 -14.13 -4.70
CA ASP A 111 1.72 -14.31 -4.66
C ASP A 111 1.00 -12.99 -4.96
N ALA A 112 0.33 -12.94 -6.11
CA ALA A 112 -0.43 -11.77 -6.56
C ALA A 112 -1.56 -11.39 -5.60
N ASN A 113 -2.18 -12.36 -4.91
CA ASN A 113 -3.36 -12.14 -4.07
C ASN A 113 -3.01 -12.20 -2.57
N SER A 114 -1.83 -11.72 -2.19
CA SER A 114 -1.31 -11.76 -0.82
C SER A 114 -1.35 -10.40 -0.09
N ALA A 115 -1.86 -9.36 -0.73
CA ALA A 115 -1.99 -8.04 -0.13
C ALA A 115 -2.91 -8.06 1.10
N THR A 116 -2.50 -7.41 2.19
CA THR A 116 -3.26 -7.31 3.44
C THR A 116 -3.30 -5.87 3.93
N SER A 117 -2.39 -5.46 4.82
CA SER A 117 -2.42 -4.13 5.46
C SER A 117 -1.45 -3.13 4.85
N GLN A 118 -0.36 -3.61 4.25
CA GLN A 118 0.74 -2.77 3.80
C GLN A 118 0.43 -2.12 2.45
N TRP A 119 0.81 -0.86 2.34
CA TRP A 119 0.65 -0.04 1.14
C TRP A 119 1.93 0.74 0.89
N PHE A 120 2.07 1.29 -0.31
CA PHE A 120 3.13 2.24 -0.64
C PHE A 120 2.64 3.36 -1.53
N PHE A 121 3.26 4.53 -1.40
CA PHE A 121 3.11 5.65 -2.34
C PHE A 121 4.19 5.59 -3.40
N ASN A 122 3.83 5.84 -4.66
CA ASN A 122 4.76 5.96 -5.78
C ASN A 122 5.37 7.38 -5.83
N LEU A 123 6.69 7.49 -5.71
CA LEU A 123 7.42 8.76 -5.78
C LEU A 123 7.75 9.20 -7.22
N LYS A 124 7.69 8.27 -8.16
CA LYS A 124 7.87 8.48 -9.60
C LYS A 124 6.94 7.57 -10.41
N ASP A 125 7.06 7.64 -11.72
CA ASP A 125 6.50 6.63 -12.61
C ASP A 125 7.25 5.29 -12.47
N ASN A 126 6.56 4.29 -11.93
CA ASN A 126 7.04 2.94 -11.69
C ASN A 126 6.33 1.90 -12.57
N SER A 127 5.53 2.33 -13.54
CA SER A 127 4.67 1.49 -14.39
C SER A 127 5.44 0.33 -15.05
N ALA A 128 6.60 0.63 -15.64
CA ALA A 128 7.45 -0.36 -16.32
C ALA A 128 7.89 -1.55 -15.45
N ASN A 129 7.79 -1.45 -14.12
CA ASN A 129 8.08 -2.53 -13.19
C ASN A 129 6.81 -3.00 -12.45
N LEU A 130 6.14 -2.08 -11.75
CA LEU A 130 5.07 -2.41 -10.82
C LEU A 130 3.76 -2.78 -11.50
N ASP A 131 3.55 -2.43 -12.76
CA ASP A 131 2.31 -2.78 -13.48
C ASP A 131 2.35 -4.20 -14.06
N VAL A 132 3.55 -4.77 -14.22
CA VAL A 132 3.76 -6.08 -14.87
C VAL A 132 4.15 -7.17 -13.87
N GLN A 133 5.00 -6.85 -12.89
CA GLN A 133 5.60 -7.88 -12.06
C GLN A 133 4.56 -8.52 -11.11
N ASN A 134 4.63 -9.85 -10.96
CA ASN A 134 3.73 -10.61 -10.08
C ASN A 134 2.23 -10.28 -10.30
N GLY A 135 1.84 -10.12 -11.57
CA GLY A 135 0.47 -9.76 -11.95
C GLY A 135 0.07 -8.31 -11.63
N GLY A 136 1.03 -7.38 -11.59
CA GLY A 136 0.80 -5.97 -11.31
C GLY A 136 0.50 -5.66 -9.84
N PHE A 137 0.70 -4.42 -9.41
CA PHE A 137 0.38 -3.92 -8.07
C PHE A 137 -0.87 -3.04 -8.13
N THR A 138 -1.86 -3.35 -7.28
CA THR A 138 -3.15 -2.66 -7.28
C THR A 138 -3.01 -1.23 -6.74
N VAL A 139 -3.07 -0.25 -7.64
CA VAL A 139 -3.26 1.17 -7.32
C VAL A 139 -4.71 1.40 -6.93
N PHE A 140 -4.94 1.97 -5.76
CA PHE A 140 -6.29 2.14 -5.19
C PHE A 140 -6.61 3.56 -4.74
N GLY A 141 -5.71 4.51 -5.01
CA GLY A 141 -5.96 5.93 -4.79
C GLY A 141 -4.83 6.82 -5.30
N GLN A 142 -5.01 8.12 -5.13
CA GLN A 142 -4.04 9.15 -5.47
C GLN A 142 -4.07 10.28 -4.45
N ILE A 143 -2.89 10.80 -4.11
CA ILE A 143 -2.76 11.92 -3.17
C ILE A 143 -3.14 13.26 -3.81
N THR A 144 -3.50 14.24 -2.99
CA THR A 144 -3.66 15.64 -3.44
C THR A 144 -2.31 16.29 -3.71
N GLU A 145 -2.32 17.39 -4.49
CA GLU A 145 -1.10 18.14 -4.82
C GLU A 145 -0.36 18.62 -3.54
N ASP A 146 -1.10 19.14 -2.57
CA ASP A 146 -0.54 19.63 -1.30
C ASP A 146 0.15 18.52 -0.49
N SER A 147 -0.27 17.26 -0.69
CA SER A 147 0.30 16.11 0.02
C SER A 147 1.70 15.74 -0.48
N TYR A 148 2.12 16.21 -1.66
CA TYR A 148 3.47 15.92 -2.17
C TYR A 148 4.56 16.50 -1.29
N GLU A 149 4.34 17.66 -0.64
CA GLU A 149 5.33 18.25 0.26
C GLU A 149 5.68 17.30 1.40
N VAL A 150 4.67 16.62 1.97
CA VAL A 150 4.87 15.64 3.05
C VAL A 150 5.61 14.40 2.56
N LEU A 151 5.28 13.87 1.38
CA LEU A 151 5.99 12.73 0.80
C LEU A 151 7.46 13.08 0.50
N ASN A 152 7.73 14.26 -0.04
CA ASN A 152 9.09 14.72 -0.30
C ASN A 152 9.86 14.89 1.01
N ALA A 153 9.25 15.47 2.04
CA ALA A 153 9.87 15.61 3.36
C ALA A 153 10.24 14.25 3.99
N ILE A 154 9.40 13.22 3.81
CA ILE A 154 9.73 11.84 4.24
C ILE A 154 10.87 11.25 3.40
N ALA A 155 10.84 11.44 2.08
CA ALA A 155 11.84 10.90 1.17
C ALA A 155 13.23 11.54 1.36
N GLU A 156 13.29 12.82 1.74
CA GLU A 156 14.54 13.55 1.96
C GLU A 156 15.21 13.25 3.32
N LEU A 157 14.58 12.46 4.18
CA LEU A 157 15.19 12.00 5.42
C LEU A 157 16.41 11.11 5.16
N VAL A 158 17.28 11.01 6.17
CA VAL A 158 18.35 10.02 6.16
C VAL A 158 17.72 8.62 6.19
N HIS A 159 18.22 7.68 5.39
CA HIS A 159 17.81 6.27 5.47
C HIS A 159 18.84 5.44 6.22
N CYS A 160 18.41 4.76 7.28
CA CYS A 160 19.20 3.72 7.92
C CYS A 160 18.82 2.34 7.36
N ASP A 161 19.79 1.44 7.27
CA ASP A 161 19.54 0.03 6.95
C ASP A 161 18.80 -0.66 8.10
N THR A 162 17.71 -1.36 7.77
CA THR A 162 16.92 -2.17 8.69
C THR A 162 16.52 -3.49 8.04
N LYS A 163 15.76 -4.32 8.75
CA LYS A 163 15.24 -5.60 8.20
C LYS A 163 14.31 -5.43 6.98
N PHE A 164 13.91 -4.20 6.65
CA PHE A 164 13.02 -3.87 5.52
C PHE A 164 13.78 -3.28 4.31
N GLY A 165 15.12 -3.26 4.35
CA GLY A 165 15.94 -2.48 3.43
C GLY A 165 16.29 -1.16 4.09
N THR A 166 15.80 -0.05 3.56
CA THR A 166 16.10 1.30 4.03
C THR A 166 14.89 1.93 4.72
N THR A 167 15.05 2.40 5.96
CA THR A 167 14.00 3.08 6.74
C THR A 167 14.35 4.57 6.89
N PRO A 168 13.44 5.50 6.55
CA PRO A 168 13.68 6.92 6.73
C PRO A 168 13.65 7.28 8.23
N VAL A 169 14.63 8.04 8.69
CA VAL A 169 14.80 8.39 10.10
C VAL A 169 14.91 9.89 10.34
N VAL A 170 14.33 10.35 11.44
CA VAL A 170 14.35 11.73 11.92
C VAL A 170 15.43 11.88 13.00
N ASN A 171 16.18 12.99 12.95
CA ASN A 171 17.22 13.34 13.92
C ASN A 171 18.34 12.29 14.07
N ILE A 172 18.65 11.57 12.99
CA ILE A 172 19.79 10.65 12.89
C ILE A 172 20.58 11.02 11.63
N THR A 173 21.90 11.16 11.74
CA THR A 173 22.78 11.42 10.60
C THR A 173 23.19 10.12 9.90
N THR A 174 23.69 10.23 8.66
CA THR A 174 24.21 9.09 7.90
C THR A 174 25.34 8.36 8.64
N GLU A 175 26.22 9.09 9.33
CA GLU A 175 27.30 8.50 10.14
C GLU A 175 26.75 7.72 11.33
N GLN A 176 25.66 8.20 11.94
CA GLN A 176 24.99 7.50 13.02
C GLN A 176 24.32 6.22 12.50
N CYS A 177 23.66 6.24 11.33
CA CYS A 177 23.11 5.01 10.73
C CYS A 177 24.18 3.94 10.47
N ALA A 178 25.40 4.34 10.11
CA ALA A 178 26.51 3.42 9.86
C ALA A 178 27.13 2.85 11.15
N ASN A 179 26.78 3.38 12.32
CA ASN A 179 27.31 2.96 13.61
C ASN A 179 26.39 1.91 14.26
N ALA A 180 26.93 0.72 14.55
CA ALA A 180 26.21 -0.39 15.17
C ALA A 180 25.69 -0.08 16.59
N ASP A 181 26.25 0.92 17.27
CA ASP A 181 25.82 1.35 18.61
C ASP A 181 24.65 2.36 18.57
N THR A 182 24.30 2.88 17.39
CA THR A 182 23.16 3.79 17.25
C THR A 182 21.86 3.02 17.43
N VAL A 183 21.10 3.39 18.46
CA VAL A 183 19.78 2.81 18.72
C VAL A 183 18.70 3.70 18.10
N ILE A 184 17.97 3.15 17.14
CA ILE A 184 16.77 3.78 16.58
C ILE A 184 15.62 3.59 17.57
N THR A 185 14.98 4.68 17.95
CA THR A 185 13.80 4.69 18.83
C THR A 185 12.56 5.14 18.05
N SER A 186 11.37 5.02 18.64
CA SER A 186 10.13 5.53 18.03
C SER A 186 10.19 7.03 17.69
N ALA A 187 10.93 7.82 18.47
CA ALA A 187 11.13 9.25 18.21
C ALA A 187 11.95 9.55 16.94
N ASN A 188 12.63 8.55 16.39
CA ASN A 188 13.40 8.66 15.16
C ASN A 188 12.62 8.17 13.94
N LEU A 189 11.41 7.66 14.09
CA LEU A 189 10.62 7.11 12.99
C LEU A 189 9.48 8.05 12.62
N VAL A 190 9.14 8.09 11.33
CA VAL A 190 7.93 8.77 10.87
C VAL A 190 6.73 7.93 11.26
N SER A 191 5.96 8.41 12.23
CA SER A 191 4.72 7.77 12.68
C SER A 191 3.52 8.24 11.87
N ILE A 192 2.55 7.35 11.71
CA ILE A 192 1.18 7.62 11.28
C ILE A 192 0.37 7.75 12.57
N ASN A 193 0.04 8.97 12.94
CA ASN A 193 -0.68 9.25 14.19
C ASN A 193 -2.13 8.75 14.10
N SER A 194 -2.76 8.94 12.94
CA SER A 194 -4.09 8.40 12.65
C SER A 194 -4.39 8.42 11.16
N ALA A 195 -5.36 7.62 10.73
CA ALA A 195 -5.99 7.74 9.42
C ALA A 195 -7.51 7.87 9.60
N VAL A 196 -8.14 8.85 8.95
CA VAL A 196 -9.57 9.14 9.10
C VAL A 196 -10.24 9.32 7.74
N VAL A 197 -11.51 8.91 7.63
CA VAL A 197 -12.35 9.19 6.46
C VAL A 197 -12.89 10.61 6.59
N LEU A 198 -12.52 11.48 5.64
CA LEU A 198 -12.92 12.88 5.58
C LEU A 198 -14.24 13.08 4.82
N ASP A 199 -14.39 12.39 3.70
CA ASP A 199 -15.58 12.43 2.84
C ASP A 199 -15.90 10.99 2.41
N ASP A 200 -17.17 10.60 2.53
CA ASP A 200 -17.69 9.30 2.14
C ASP A 200 -18.48 9.32 0.81
N ASP A 201 -18.51 10.46 0.09
CA ASP A 201 -19.22 10.59 -1.20
C ASP A 201 -18.61 9.68 -2.29
N PRO A 202 -19.35 8.68 -2.81
CA PRO A 202 -18.93 7.74 -3.86
C PRO A 202 -18.53 8.31 -5.22
N ASN A 203 -18.58 9.63 -5.38
CA ASN A 203 -18.13 10.31 -6.59
C ASN A 203 -17.06 11.36 -6.31
N SER A 204 -16.44 11.38 -5.11
CA SER A 204 -15.39 12.35 -4.78
C SER A 204 -14.21 12.30 -5.76
N SER A 205 -13.91 11.13 -6.34
CA SER A 205 -12.88 10.92 -7.36
C SER A 205 -13.36 11.09 -8.81
N VAL A 206 -14.62 11.47 -9.07
CA VAL A 206 -15.19 11.55 -10.44
C VAL A 206 -14.48 12.55 -11.35
N ASN A 207 -13.82 13.55 -10.76
CA ASN A 207 -13.06 14.55 -11.50
C ASN A 207 -11.58 14.18 -11.64
N LEU A 208 -11.15 13.04 -11.09
CA LEU A 208 -9.82 12.51 -11.29
C LEU A 208 -9.78 11.70 -12.59
N SER A 209 -8.63 11.73 -13.25
CA SER A 209 -8.37 10.95 -14.47
C SER A 209 -7.16 10.05 -14.22
N PRO A 210 -7.33 8.94 -13.47
CA PRO A 210 -6.23 8.03 -13.18
C PRO A 210 -5.72 7.39 -14.47
N THR A 211 -4.43 7.05 -14.50
CA THR A 211 -3.81 6.36 -15.63
C THR A 211 -4.15 4.87 -15.54
N GLU A 212 -4.74 4.31 -16.59
CA GLU A 212 -5.02 2.88 -16.69
C GLU A 212 -3.73 2.07 -16.86
N ASN A 213 -3.71 0.87 -16.28
CA ASN A 213 -2.64 -0.09 -16.52
C ASN A 213 -2.91 -0.82 -17.85
N THR A 214 -2.14 -0.49 -18.88
CA THR A 214 -2.23 -1.13 -20.20
C THR A 214 -1.19 -2.22 -20.42
N LEU A 215 -0.32 -2.51 -19.43
CA LEU A 215 0.85 -3.39 -19.58
C LEU A 215 0.59 -4.83 -19.14
N ILE A 216 -0.55 -5.10 -18.49
CA ILE A 216 -0.84 -6.42 -17.90
C ILE A 216 -1.42 -7.42 -18.91
N ASP A 217 -1.96 -6.93 -20.03
CA ASP A 217 -2.61 -7.70 -21.10
C ASP A 217 -1.85 -7.64 -22.44
N GLU A 218 -0.56 -7.25 -22.45
CA GLU A 218 0.30 -7.55 -23.61
C GLU A 218 0.54 -9.06 -23.68
N ASP A 219 -0.48 -9.75 -24.21
CA ASP A 219 -0.46 -11.14 -24.61
C ASP A 219 0.77 -11.38 -25.49
N THR A 220 1.66 -12.24 -25.01
CA THR A 220 2.71 -12.86 -25.81
C THR A 220 2.07 -13.79 -26.85
N THR A 221 1.34 -13.25 -27.83
CA THR A 221 1.21 -13.88 -29.15
C THR A 221 2.40 -13.45 -30.01
N SER A 222 3.61 -13.79 -29.56
CA SER A 222 4.76 -13.83 -30.46
C SER A 222 4.79 -15.22 -31.07
N GLU A 223 4.54 -15.32 -32.37
CA GLU A 223 5.01 -16.44 -33.19
C GLU A 223 6.48 -16.75 -32.85
N PRO A 224 6.91 -18.02 -32.91
CA PRO A 224 8.25 -18.38 -32.50
C PRO A 224 9.27 -17.76 -33.47
N ILE A 225 10.00 -16.75 -33.00
CA ILE A 225 11.21 -16.28 -33.64
C ILE A 225 12.38 -16.77 -32.79
N ASP A 226 13.08 -17.78 -33.29
CA ASP A 226 14.36 -18.24 -32.75
C ASP A 226 15.40 -17.12 -32.86
N ILE A 227 15.80 -16.51 -31.73
CA ILE A 227 17.06 -15.76 -31.66
C ILE A 227 17.77 -16.05 -30.33
N ASP A 228 18.97 -16.61 -30.49
CA ASP A 228 19.99 -16.87 -29.48
C ASP A 228 20.57 -15.57 -28.89
N SER A 229 21.14 -15.71 -27.68
CA SER A 229 22.25 -14.90 -27.12
C SER A 229 21.95 -13.71 -26.18
N SER A 230 22.37 -13.92 -24.92
CA SER A 230 23.23 -13.02 -24.12
C SER A 230 22.70 -11.66 -23.67
N GLY A 231 22.38 -11.53 -22.38
CA GLY A 231 22.42 -10.23 -21.70
C GLY A 231 21.81 -10.21 -20.31
N SER A 232 22.66 -10.20 -19.28
CA SER A 232 22.34 -10.04 -17.86
C SER A 232 21.57 -8.75 -17.57
N MET A 233 20.39 -8.83 -16.97
CA MET A 233 19.76 -7.71 -16.25
C MET A 233 19.41 -8.14 -14.82
N GLY A 234 20.02 -7.46 -13.85
CA GLY A 234 19.79 -7.66 -12.42
C GLY A 234 18.38 -7.24 -12.02
N TRP A 235 17.61 -8.19 -11.51
CA TRP A 235 16.28 -7.98 -10.95
C TRP A 235 16.42 -7.49 -9.51
N PHE A 236 16.05 -6.23 -9.25
CA PHE A 236 15.78 -5.78 -7.88
C PHE A 236 14.36 -6.23 -7.51
N ALA A 237 14.22 -7.48 -7.09
CA ALA A 237 13.00 -7.98 -6.48
C ALA A 237 12.79 -7.28 -5.12
N LEU A 238 11.56 -6.86 -4.82
CA LEU A 238 11.15 -6.48 -3.47
C LEU A 238 11.44 -7.66 -2.52
N PRO A 239 12.22 -7.48 -1.43
CA PRO A 239 12.56 -8.58 -0.55
C PRO A 239 11.30 -9.13 0.14
N VAL A 240 11.13 -10.44 0.03
CA VAL A 240 10.02 -11.21 0.63
C VAL A 240 10.29 -11.39 2.13
N ILE A 241 9.38 -10.93 2.99
CA ILE A 241 9.40 -11.25 4.43
C ILE A 241 8.36 -12.34 4.71
N LEU A 242 8.85 -13.55 5.00
CA LEU A 242 8.03 -14.67 5.47
C LEU A 242 7.73 -14.50 6.97
N LEU A 243 6.47 -14.23 7.32
CA LEU A 243 5.98 -14.25 8.70
C LEU A 243 5.70 -15.70 9.13
N ALA A 244 6.54 -16.26 9.99
CA ALA A 244 6.30 -17.55 10.62
C ALA A 244 5.29 -17.43 11.78
N MET A 245 4.03 -17.79 11.55
CA MET A 245 3.02 -17.89 12.60
C MET A 245 3.36 -19.05 13.57
N LYS A 246 3.98 -18.74 14.70
CA LYS A 246 4.23 -19.74 15.76
C LYS A 246 2.96 -19.97 16.57
N ARG A 247 2.14 -20.96 16.18
CA ARG A 247 1.02 -21.47 16.99
C ARG A 247 1.54 -21.96 18.35
N ARG A 248 1.32 -21.20 19.43
CA ARG A 248 1.49 -21.70 20.80
C ARG A 248 0.33 -22.66 21.11
N ARG A 249 0.62 -23.97 21.18
CA ARG A 249 -0.26 -24.92 21.89
C ARG A 249 -0.11 -24.67 23.39
N LYS A 250 -1.23 -24.39 24.07
CA LYS A 250 -1.32 -24.39 25.54
C LYS A 250 -1.08 -25.82 26.04
N LEU A 251 -0.25 -25.94 27.09
CA LEU A 251 -0.25 -27.07 28.01
C LEU A 251 -1.45 -26.95 28.95
#